data_AF-A0AAP0DIK0-F1
#
_entry.id   AF-A0AAP0DIK0-F1
#
_cell.length_a   1.000
_cell.length_b   1.000
_cell.length_c   1.000
_cell.angle_alpha   90.00
_cell.angle_beta   90.00
_cell.angle_gamma   90.00
#
_symmetry.space_group_name_H-M   'P 1'
#
loop_
_entity.id
_entity.type
_entity.pdbx_description
1 polymer ?
#
loop_
_entity_poly.entity_id
_entity_poly.type
_entity_poly.pdbx_seq_one_letter_code
_entity_poly.pdbx_strand_id
1 'polypeptide(L)'
;MDMHFGYEPSSAAASVYSCRPESEFYKTMSRRTSSVADTFQELESVGEVVTRFELDMACVCEKLANLNLLLMHMETIEGDFQAFVSDINPNLSDLEVKALEFDFLSGFLNSEVQVLETHISEFLSDKTNMQDFISSSKYLGDNSMEQEDMLRDSEKSLQHSMDQLLELKARAAMFENNVARFYGGETSTDNDCGATGNNDLPELKDKMNLHTMEHQRHILRMLEKSLEREIEFEKRVSESTQIEEALTMRLHAAEQEVILAEEETAITLEKLYEADHSSKILMEISKELMGKIKVVQPDLENQETSKLAGQKANMEMDNTVKDLKARIVEAERKAENAEAKLRLLTKTSNELKSSSEKVVLLEKKLRDAKIKLKQNKSRRNSLENMDSMVVMMVGVASVASVADDYYAIPRFL
;
A
#
# COMPACT_ATOMS: atom_id res chain seq x y z
N MET A 1 -32.50 26.53 56.67
CA MET A 1 -33.04 25.57 55.68
C MET A 1 -32.69 26.15 54.33
N ASP A 2 -31.46 25.88 53.90
CA ASP A 2 -30.88 26.42 52.66
C ASP A 2 -31.17 25.47 51.50
N MET A 3 -31.71 26.02 50.42
CA MET A 3 -31.79 25.35 49.13
C MET A 3 -30.77 25.98 48.18
N HIS A 4 -29.68 25.25 47.94
CA HIS A 4 -28.77 25.49 46.83
C HIS A 4 -29.15 24.58 45.67
N PHE A 5 -29.65 25.16 44.58
CA PHE A 5 -29.68 24.51 43.27
C PHE A 5 -28.33 24.76 42.59
N GLY A 6 -27.47 23.75 42.60
CA GLY A 6 -26.29 23.67 41.74
C GLY A 6 -26.67 22.92 40.47
N TYR A 7 -26.69 23.61 39.35
CA TYR A 7 -26.81 23.03 38.01
C TYR A 7 -25.39 22.91 37.45
N GLU A 8 -24.81 21.72 37.48
CA GLU A 8 -23.59 21.40 36.71
C GLU A 8 -23.99 21.08 35.27
N PRO A 9 -23.38 21.72 34.25
CA PRO A 9 -23.49 21.24 32.88
C PRO A 9 -22.60 20.01 32.68
N SER A 10 -23.26 18.92 32.29
CA SER A 10 -22.69 17.64 31.87
C SER A 10 -21.57 17.82 30.83
N SER A 11 -20.34 17.51 31.23
CA SER A 11 -19.21 17.32 30.33
C SER A 11 -19.36 15.96 29.63
N ALA A 12 -20.12 15.95 28.54
CA ALA A 12 -20.27 14.81 27.63
C ALA A 12 -19.96 15.27 26.20
N ALA A 13 -18.75 15.78 25.99
CA ALA A 13 -18.21 16.08 24.67
C ALA A 13 -16.67 16.17 24.71
N ALA A 14 -16.02 15.09 25.15
CA ALA A 14 -14.57 14.97 25.06
C ALA A 14 -14.17 13.49 25.04
N SER A 15 -14.56 12.75 24.01
CA SER A 15 -14.04 11.40 23.76
C SER A 15 -14.36 10.95 22.33
N VAL A 16 -13.62 11.48 21.34
CA VAL A 16 -13.53 10.82 20.02
C VAL A 16 -12.14 10.92 19.38
N TYR A 17 -11.28 11.89 19.72
CA TYR A 17 -9.92 11.94 19.18
C TYR A 17 -8.88 11.96 20.31
N SER A 18 -8.63 10.79 20.88
CA SER A 18 -7.39 10.52 21.62
C SER A 18 -6.67 9.39 20.89
N CYS A 19 -5.96 9.73 19.82
CA CYS A 19 -4.86 8.90 19.34
C CYS A 19 -3.73 9.03 20.35
N ARG A 20 -3.86 8.33 21.48
CA ARG A 20 -2.78 8.15 22.45
C ARG A 20 -2.78 6.70 22.92
N PRO A 21 -1.97 5.83 22.32
CA PRO A 21 -1.17 4.94 23.12
C PRO A 21 -0.08 5.81 23.76
N GLU A 22 -0.06 5.93 25.09
CA GLU A 22 1.17 6.32 25.77
C GLU A 22 2.27 5.40 25.24
N SER A 23 3.38 5.95 24.73
CA SER A 23 4.54 5.22 24.19
C SER A 23 4.76 3.88 24.91
N GLU A 24 4.17 2.81 24.36
CA GLU A 24 4.26 1.46 24.92
C GLU A 24 5.68 0.93 24.76
N PHE A 25 6.47 1.56 23.90
CA PHE A 25 7.86 1.25 23.63
C PHE A 25 8.69 1.06 24.90
N TYR A 26 8.54 1.96 25.89
CA TYR A 26 9.25 1.85 27.17
C TYR A 26 8.62 0.84 28.14
N LYS A 27 7.29 0.64 28.12
CA LYS A 27 6.61 -0.38 28.96
C LYS A 27 7.02 -1.79 28.54
N THR A 28 7.16 -2.04 27.25
CA THR A 28 7.52 -3.36 26.70
C THR A 28 9.00 -3.67 26.90
N MET A 29 9.87 -2.66 26.85
CA MET A 29 11.32 -2.84 27.08
C MET A 29 11.68 -2.93 28.57
N SER A 30 11.01 -2.14 29.44
CA SER A 30 11.27 -2.14 30.88
C SER A 30 10.85 -3.43 31.59
N ARG A 31 10.05 -4.30 30.94
CA ARG A 31 9.69 -5.63 31.45
C ARG A 31 10.81 -6.67 31.31
N ARG A 32 11.87 -6.40 30.53
CA ARG A 32 12.93 -7.38 30.20
C ARG A 32 14.12 -7.45 31.16
N THR A 33 14.21 -6.59 32.17
CA THR A 33 15.38 -6.57 33.09
C THR A 33 15.15 -7.23 34.44
N SER A 34 13.99 -7.86 34.67
CA SER A 34 13.68 -8.53 35.95
C SER A 34 13.37 -10.01 35.77
N SER A 35 14.26 -10.83 36.31
CA SER A 35 14.12 -12.24 36.67
C SER A 35 13.85 -13.26 35.55
N VAL A 36 14.86 -14.11 35.35
CA VAL A 36 14.82 -15.40 34.64
C VAL A 36 13.83 -16.34 35.34
N ALA A 37 12.54 -16.20 35.03
CA ALA A 37 11.49 -17.20 35.21
C ALA A 37 10.15 -16.55 34.92
N ASP A 38 9.80 -16.36 33.64
CA ASP A 38 8.42 -16.53 33.20
C ASP A 38 8.39 -16.80 31.70
N THR A 39 7.82 -17.94 31.38
CA THR A 39 7.63 -18.52 30.07
C THR A 39 6.51 -17.82 29.31
N PHE A 40 6.68 -17.63 27.99
CA PHE A 40 5.69 -17.13 27.03
C PHE A 40 5.24 -15.68 27.22
N GLN A 41 6.09 -14.73 26.81
CA GLN A 41 5.62 -13.44 26.34
C GLN A 41 6.23 -13.20 24.95
N GLU A 42 5.36 -13.00 23.97
CA GLU A 42 5.67 -12.80 22.55
C GLU A 42 6.89 -11.89 22.39
N LEU A 43 7.98 -12.47 21.88
CA LEU A 43 9.11 -11.68 21.44
C LEU A 43 8.66 -10.98 20.16
N GLU A 44 8.26 -9.72 20.31
CA GLU A 44 7.86 -8.86 19.21
C GLU A 44 8.88 -8.94 18.08
N SER A 45 8.42 -9.31 16.87
CA SER A 45 9.33 -9.49 15.74
C SER A 45 9.85 -8.14 15.27
N VAL A 46 11.05 -8.10 14.72
CA VAL A 46 11.63 -6.87 14.17
C VAL A 46 10.72 -6.24 13.12
N GLY A 47 10.03 -7.05 12.32
CA GLY A 47 9.06 -6.57 11.33
C GLY A 47 7.83 -5.91 11.95
N GLU A 48 7.40 -6.38 13.12
CA GLU A 48 6.27 -5.79 13.84
C GLU A 48 6.64 -4.40 14.41
N VAL A 49 7.85 -4.27 14.94
CA VAL A 49 8.37 -2.97 15.39
C VAL A 49 8.48 -1.99 14.21
N VAL A 50 8.95 -2.47 13.04
CA VAL A 50 9.06 -1.67 11.79
C VAL A 50 7.71 -1.21 11.27
N THR A 51 6.76 -2.12 11.16
CA THR A 51 5.41 -1.78 10.69
C THR A 51 4.70 -0.82 11.63
N ARG A 52 4.88 -0.94 12.96
CA ARG A 52 4.31 0.03 13.90
C ARG A 52 4.93 1.41 13.74
N PHE A 53 6.25 1.49 13.59
CA PHE A 53 6.94 2.75 13.29
C PHE A 53 6.43 3.38 11.98
N GLU A 54 6.23 2.60 10.92
CA GLU A 54 5.67 3.11 9.66
C GLU A 54 4.22 3.61 9.79
N LEU A 55 3.40 2.97 10.62
CA LEU A 55 2.04 3.42 10.90
C LEU A 55 2.01 4.74 11.67
N ASP A 56 2.85 4.87 12.70
CA ASP A 56 2.97 6.10 13.48
C ASP A 56 3.49 7.26 12.60
N MET A 57 4.42 6.96 11.69
CA MET A 57 4.88 7.90 10.66
C MET A 57 3.74 8.36 9.75
N ALA A 58 2.93 7.43 9.26
CA ALA A 58 1.82 7.76 8.37
C ALA A 58 0.82 8.71 9.07
N CYS A 59 0.58 8.51 10.37
CA CYS A 59 -0.24 9.40 11.19
C CYS A 59 0.36 10.82 11.30
N VAL A 60 1.68 10.93 11.48
CA VAL A 60 2.40 12.21 11.46
C VAL A 60 2.24 12.91 10.11
N CYS A 61 2.43 12.18 9.00
CA CYS A 61 2.27 12.71 7.65
C CYS A 61 0.83 13.17 7.36
N GLU A 62 -0.17 12.42 7.82
CA GLU A 62 -1.58 12.79 7.71
C GLU A 62 -1.87 14.08 8.49
N LYS A 63 -1.39 14.18 9.74
CA LYS A 63 -1.52 15.39 10.54
C LYS A 63 -0.85 16.58 9.88
N LEU A 64 0.36 16.40 9.31
CA LEU A 64 1.05 17.43 8.55
C LEU A 64 0.27 17.88 7.32
N ALA A 65 -0.33 16.96 6.56
CA ALA A 65 -1.17 17.28 5.41
C ALA A 65 -2.42 18.07 5.82
N ASN A 66 -3.06 17.69 6.92
CA ASN A 66 -4.23 18.38 7.48
C ASN A 66 -3.88 19.80 7.93
N LEU A 67 -2.72 20.00 8.56
CA LEU A 67 -2.26 21.35 8.94
C LEU A 67 -1.88 22.20 7.73
N ASN A 68 -1.33 21.61 6.66
CA ASN A 68 -1.12 22.31 5.41
C ASN A 68 -2.44 22.72 4.73
N LEU A 69 -3.49 21.90 4.84
CA LEU A 69 -4.82 22.29 4.37
C LEU A 69 -5.36 23.48 5.18
N LEU A 70 -5.24 23.43 6.51
CA LEU A 70 -5.61 24.55 7.37
C LEU A 70 -4.80 25.82 7.05
N LEU A 71 -3.51 25.69 6.77
CA LEU A 71 -2.65 26.79 6.33
C LEU A 71 -3.21 27.44 5.04
N MET A 72 -3.55 26.65 4.02
CA MET A 72 -4.11 27.18 2.77
C MET A 72 -5.45 27.90 2.99
N HIS A 73 -6.31 27.35 3.86
CA HIS A 73 -7.53 28.05 4.27
C HIS A 73 -7.21 29.36 4.98
N MET A 74 -6.19 29.36 5.84
CA MET A 74 -5.76 30.55 6.57
C MET A 74 -5.21 31.65 5.64
N GLU A 75 -4.43 31.28 4.62
CA GLU A 75 -3.96 32.21 3.57
C GLU A 75 -5.14 32.87 2.82
N THR A 76 -6.24 32.12 2.64
CA THR A 76 -7.46 32.65 2.00
C THR A 76 -8.19 33.62 2.93
N ILE A 77 -8.38 33.23 4.20
CA ILE A 77 -9.02 34.08 5.23
C ILE A 77 -8.20 35.35 5.46
N GLU A 78 -6.86 35.27 5.46
CA GLU A 78 -5.98 36.42 5.55
C GLU A 78 -6.21 37.42 4.41
N GLY A 79 -6.27 36.93 3.17
CA GLY A 79 -6.53 37.76 2.00
C GLY A 79 -7.91 38.44 2.06
N ASP A 80 -8.94 37.70 2.45
CA ASP A 80 -10.29 38.22 2.63
C ASP A 80 -10.38 39.24 3.77
N PHE A 81 -9.68 39.00 4.88
CA PHE A 81 -9.61 39.92 6.01
C PHE A 81 -8.86 41.19 5.65
N GLN A 82 -7.72 41.09 4.97
CA GLN A 82 -6.96 42.26 4.50
C GLN A 82 -7.75 43.10 3.47
N ALA A 83 -8.49 42.46 2.57
CA ALA A 83 -9.40 43.14 1.65
C ALA A 83 -10.53 43.85 2.41
N PHE A 84 -11.06 43.22 3.46
CA PHE A 84 -12.13 43.77 4.30
C PHE A 84 -11.66 44.97 5.15
N VAL A 85 -10.46 44.91 5.71
CA VAL A 85 -9.83 46.03 6.45
C VAL A 85 -9.57 47.23 5.53
N SER A 86 -9.32 46.98 4.24
CA SER A 86 -9.01 48.02 3.24
C SER A 86 -10.25 48.70 2.64
N ASP A 87 -11.46 48.25 2.98
CA ASP A 87 -12.70 48.88 2.52
C ASP A 87 -12.85 50.28 3.14
N ILE A 88 -13.50 51.21 2.42
CA ILE A 88 -13.60 52.63 2.80
C ILE A 88 -14.56 52.82 3.99
N ASN A 89 -15.50 51.89 4.23
CA ASN A 89 -16.41 51.90 5.38
C ASN A 89 -16.74 50.48 5.85
N PRO A 90 -15.82 49.77 6.53
CA PRO A 90 -16.09 48.45 7.03
C PRO A 90 -17.09 48.52 8.20
N ASN A 91 -18.03 47.56 8.24
CA ASN A 91 -18.88 47.38 9.41
C ASN A 91 -18.00 46.92 10.59
N LEU A 92 -17.83 47.78 11.61
CA LEU A 92 -16.99 47.48 12.78
C LEU A 92 -17.39 46.17 13.48
N SER A 93 -18.69 45.86 13.55
CA SER A 93 -19.13 44.61 14.19
C SER A 93 -18.69 43.37 13.42
N ASP A 94 -18.66 43.43 12.09
CA ASP A 94 -18.20 42.32 11.25
C ASP A 94 -16.66 42.26 11.22
N LEU A 95 -15.99 43.40 11.38
CA LEU A 95 -14.53 43.50 11.47
C LEU A 95 -14.01 42.80 12.73
N GLU A 96 -14.63 43.06 13.88
CA GLU A 96 -14.28 42.43 15.16
C GLU A 96 -14.48 40.91 15.12
N VAL A 97 -15.57 40.44 14.50
CA VAL A 97 -15.85 39.00 14.35
C VAL A 97 -14.81 38.33 13.45
N LYS A 98 -14.47 38.93 12.31
CA LYS A 98 -13.45 38.39 11.40
C LYS A 98 -12.04 38.44 11.99
N ALA A 99 -11.71 39.50 12.75
CA ALA A 99 -10.43 39.60 13.44
C ALA A 99 -10.29 38.50 14.50
N LEU A 100 -11.36 38.24 15.27
CA LEU A 100 -11.38 37.17 16.26
C LEU A 100 -11.29 35.78 15.60
N GLU A 101 -11.97 35.57 14.47
CA GLU A 101 -11.89 34.33 13.68
C GLU A 101 -10.45 34.08 13.19
N PHE A 102 -9.80 35.10 12.65
CA PHE A 102 -8.41 35.04 12.19
C PHE A 102 -7.42 34.79 13.36
N ASP A 103 -7.59 35.49 14.48
CA ASP A 103 -6.76 35.29 15.67
C ASP A 103 -6.90 33.88 16.25
N PHE A 104 -8.12 33.37 16.31
CA PHE A 104 -8.38 32.03 16.82
C PHE A 104 -7.75 30.96 15.92
N LEU A 105 -7.93 31.06 14.60
CA LEU A 105 -7.40 30.10 13.64
C LEU A 105 -5.87 30.14 13.54
N SER A 106 -5.25 31.33 13.60
CA SER A 106 -3.78 31.47 13.63
C SER A 106 -3.19 30.89 14.91
N GLY A 107 -3.82 31.19 16.06
CA GLY A 107 -3.43 30.63 17.35
C GLY A 107 -3.56 29.10 17.38
N PHE A 108 -4.66 28.56 16.85
CA PHE A 108 -4.88 27.12 16.73
C PHE A 108 -3.82 26.48 15.82
N LEU A 109 -3.60 27.01 14.62
CA LEU A 109 -2.60 26.50 13.68
C LEU A 109 -1.20 26.49 14.31
N ASN A 110 -0.76 27.59 14.93
CA ASN A 110 0.53 27.67 15.60
C ASN A 110 0.67 26.64 16.73
N SER A 111 -0.38 26.46 17.54
CA SER A 111 -0.37 25.49 18.63
C SER A 111 -0.24 24.05 18.11
N GLU A 112 -0.97 23.70 17.05
CA GLU A 112 -0.93 22.36 16.46
C GLU A 112 0.38 22.07 15.72
N VAL A 113 0.98 23.08 15.06
CA VAL A 113 2.31 22.98 14.46
C VAL A 113 3.37 22.71 15.54
N GLN A 114 3.28 23.37 16.70
CA GLN A 114 4.21 23.15 17.81
C GLN A 114 4.05 21.77 18.46
N VAL A 115 2.81 21.27 18.57
CA VAL A 115 2.53 19.90 19.03
C VAL A 115 3.11 18.89 18.05
N LEU A 116 2.90 19.09 16.74
CA LEU A 116 3.44 18.21 15.71
C LEU A 116 4.98 18.22 15.71
N GLU A 117 5.62 19.37 15.90
CA GLU A 117 7.09 19.50 16.05
C GLU A 117 7.63 18.69 17.23
N THR A 118 6.93 18.73 18.35
CA THR A 118 7.27 17.94 19.54
C THR A 118 7.14 16.45 19.25
N HIS A 119 6.03 16.02 18.65
CA HIS A 119 5.82 14.61 18.28
C HIS A 119 6.86 14.11 17.26
N ILE A 120 7.22 14.89 16.23
CA ILE A 120 8.26 14.49 15.27
C ILE A 120 9.61 14.35 15.97
N SER A 121 9.92 15.23 16.93
CA SER A 121 11.16 15.19 17.70
C SER A 121 11.25 13.96 18.61
N GLU A 122 10.15 13.61 19.29
CA GLU A 122 10.02 12.38 20.07
C GLU A 122 10.17 11.14 19.16
N PHE A 123 9.51 11.16 18.00
CA PHE A 123 9.56 10.09 17.02
C PHE A 123 10.97 9.85 16.44
N LEU A 124 11.74 10.92 16.22
CA LEU A 124 13.16 10.85 15.85
C LEU A 124 14.03 10.21 16.94
N SER A 125 13.67 10.39 18.21
CA SER A 125 14.37 9.73 19.33
C SER A 125 14.02 8.23 19.39
N ASP A 126 12.76 7.86 19.19
CA ASP A 126 12.31 6.46 19.14
C ASP A 126 12.96 5.69 17.97
N LYS A 127 13.16 6.35 16.83
CA LYS A 127 13.94 5.82 15.70
C LYS A 127 15.34 5.37 16.11
N THR A 128 16.07 6.15 16.91
CA THR A 128 17.44 5.77 17.31
C THR A 128 17.44 4.48 18.14
N ASN A 129 16.46 4.33 19.04
CA ASN A 129 16.30 3.11 19.84
C ASN A 129 15.96 1.90 18.96
N MET A 130 15.16 2.10 17.91
CA MET A 130 14.78 1.07 16.96
C MET A 130 15.94 0.63 16.07
N GLN A 131 16.77 1.57 15.60
CA GLN A 131 17.98 1.27 14.83
C GLN A 131 18.97 0.43 15.66
N ASP A 132 19.09 0.72 16.96
CA ASP A 132 19.90 -0.07 17.89
C ASP A 132 19.31 -1.48 18.10
N PHE A 133 17.99 -1.60 18.22
CA PHE A 133 17.30 -2.88 18.32
C PHE A 133 17.53 -3.76 17.09
N ILE A 134 17.42 -3.21 15.89
CA ILE A 134 17.64 -3.94 14.63
C ILE A 134 19.10 -4.33 14.44
N SER A 135 20.01 -3.42 14.79
CA SER A 135 21.44 -3.70 14.81
C SER A 135 21.78 -4.86 15.77
N SER A 136 21.07 -4.95 16.90
CA SER A 136 21.23 -6.05 17.85
C SER A 136 20.58 -7.36 17.39
N SER A 137 19.52 -7.30 16.58
CA SER A 137 18.82 -8.47 16.02
C SER A 137 19.50 -9.06 14.77
N LYS A 138 20.55 -8.40 14.26
CA LYS A 138 21.28 -8.73 13.02
C LYS A 138 21.93 -10.12 13.02
N TYR A 139 21.98 -10.80 14.18
CA TYR A 139 22.47 -12.17 14.33
C TYR A 139 21.42 -13.25 13.98
N LEU A 140 20.19 -12.89 13.61
CA LEU A 140 19.05 -13.81 13.53
C LEU A 140 18.61 -14.24 12.10
N GLY A 141 19.15 -13.66 11.01
CA GLY A 141 18.93 -14.18 9.63
C GLY A 141 18.58 -13.14 8.54
N ASP A 142 18.47 -13.62 7.29
CA ASP A 142 18.39 -12.87 6.00
C ASP A 142 17.24 -11.83 5.88
N ASN A 143 16.17 -11.91 6.68
CA ASN A 143 15.06 -10.95 6.65
C ASN A 143 15.42 -9.57 7.26
N SER A 144 16.57 -9.45 7.93
CA SER A 144 17.03 -8.20 8.56
C SER A 144 17.42 -7.12 7.54
N MET A 145 17.86 -7.49 6.34
CA MET A 145 18.34 -6.53 5.35
C MET A 145 17.18 -5.75 4.71
N GLU A 146 16.10 -6.44 4.34
CA GLU A 146 14.90 -5.81 3.77
C GLU A 146 14.22 -4.85 4.76
N GLN A 147 14.18 -5.21 6.04
CA GLN A 147 13.62 -4.36 7.11
C GLN A 147 14.49 -3.12 7.41
N GLU A 148 15.81 -3.24 7.29
CA GLU A 148 16.74 -2.11 7.41
C GLU A 148 16.60 -1.13 6.23
N ASP A 149 16.39 -1.64 5.02
CA ASP A 149 16.16 -0.83 3.82
C ASP A 149 14.80 -0.09 3.87
N MET A 150 13.71 -0.75 4.30
CA MET A 150 12.41 -0.08 4.48
C MET A 150 12.49 1.05 5.52
N LEU A 151 13.20 0.82 6.62
CA LEU A 151 13.44 1.88 7.61
C LEU A 151 14.27 3.04 7.10
N ARG A 152 15.26 2.77 6.25
CA ARG A 152 16.05 3.82 5.59
C ARG A 152 15.17 4.70 4.71
N ASP A 153 14.19 4.12 4.05
CA ASP A 153 13.25 4.88 3.23
C ASP A 153 12.22 5.64 4.09
N SER A 154 11.73 5.03 5.18
CA SER A 154 10.93 5.73 6.19
C SER A 154 11.71 6.89 6.84
N GLU A 155 13.01 6.74 7.07
CA GLU A 155 13.89 7.78 7.62
C GLU A 155 13.99 9.00 6.69
N LYS A 156 14.15 8.76 5.39
CA LYS A 156 14.13 9.85 4.39
C LYS A 156 12.77 10.55 4.35
N SER A 157 11.68 9.79 4.46
CA SER A 157 10.31 10.33 4.51
C SER A 157 10.06 11.17 5.76
N LEU A 158 10.56 10.74 6.92
CA LEU A 158 10.51 11.50 8.17
C LEU A 158 11.22 12.84 8.02
N GLN A 159 12.44 12.79 7.48
CA GLN A 159 13.26 13.97 7.30
C GLN A 159 12.57 14.96 6.36
N HIS A 160 11.99 14.46 5.28
CA HIS A 160 11.20 15.29 4.36
C HIS A 160 10.00 15.92 5.05
N SER A 161 9.28 15.18 5.90
CA SER A 161 8.14 15.69 6.66
C SER A 161 8.56 16.74 7.69
N MET A 162 9.74 16.58 8.30
CA MET A 162 10.32 17.59 9.19
C MET A 162 10.67 18.88 8.44
N ASP A 163 11.25 18.77 7.24
CA ASP A 163 11.57 19.94 6.41
C ASP A 163 10.29 20.69 6.01
N GLN A 164 9.24 19.96 5.63
CA GLN A 164 7.92 20.52 5.35
C GLN A 164 7.28 21.17 6.58
N LEU A 165 7.45 20.58 7.78
CA LEU A 165 6.97 21.16 9.03
C LEU A 165 7.69 22.47 9.36
N LEU A 166 9.00 22.57 9.12
CA LEU A 166 9.76 23.80 9.31
C LEU A 166 9.29 24.91 8.38
N GLU A 167 8.98 24.58 7.12
CA GLU A 167 8.37 25.52 6.18
C GLU A 167 6.97 25.95 6.65
N LEU A 168 6.13 25.00 7.06
CA LEU A 168 4.79 25.25 7.60
C LEU A 168 4.87 26.17 8.83
N LYS A 169 5.81 25.93 9.74
CA LYS A 169 6.06 26.75 10.93
C LYS A 169 6.48 28.17 10.57
N ALA A 170 7.37 28.33 9.58
CA ALA A 170 7.79 29.65 9.12
C ALA A 170 6.61 30.43 8.54
N ARG A 171 5.73 29.77 7.76
CA ARG A 171 4.52 30.40 7.22
C ARG A 171 3.48 30.69 8.31
N ALA A 172 3.27 29.78 9.25
CA ALA A 172 2.35 29.96 10.37
C ALA A 172 2.73 31.17 11.24
N ALA A 173 4.04 31.37 11.48
CA ALA A 173 4.57 32.53 12.18
C ALA A 173 4.36 33.87 11.44
N MET A 174 4.17 33.86 10.11
CA MET A 174 3.83 35.07 9.36
C MET A 174 2.43 35.59 9.73
N PHE A 175 1.46 34.71 9.99
CA PHE A 175 0.13 35.15 10.41
C PHE A 175 0.15 35.80 11.79
N GLU A 176 0.94 35.29 12.73
CA GLU A 176 1.09 35.92 14.06
C GLU A 176 1.64 37.35 13.96
N ASN A 177 2.59 37.58 13.06
CA ASN A 177 3.12 38.92 12.79
C ASN A 177 2.09 39.82 12.09
N ASN A 178 1.28 39.25 11.20
CA ASN A 178 0.22 39.97 10.49
C ASN A 178 -0.96 40.33 11.42
N VAL A 179 -1.35 39.45 12.36
CA VAL A 179 -2.27 39.75 13.45
C VAL A 179 -1.82 41.03 14.18
N ALA A 180 -0.55 41.10 14.59
CA ALA A 180 -0.02 42.28 15.28
C ALA A 180 -0.09 43.57 14.44
N ARG A 181 0.01 43.45 13.11
CA ARG A 181 -0.14 44.58 12.17
C ARG A 181 -1.58 45.11 12.10
N PHE A 182 -2.59 44.26 12.30
CA PHE A 182 -4.00 44.66 12.25
C PHE A 182 -4.48 45.33 13.55
N TYR A 183 -3.88 44.99 14.70
CA TYR A 183 -4.21 45.62 16.00
C TYR A 183 -3.39 46.89 16.31
N GLY A 184 -2.26 47.10 15.63
CA GLY A 184 -1.38 48.24 15.82
C GLY A 184 -1.79 49.47 14.99
N GLY A 185 -2.69 50.30 15.54
CA GLY A 185 -2.96 51.64 14.99
C GLY A 185 -1.78 52.61 15.17
N GLU A 186 -1.33 53.19 14.04
CA GLU A 186 -0.59 54.45 13.85
C GLU A 186 0.49 54.88 14.88
N THR A 187 1.74 54.92 14.43
CA THR A 187 2.63 56.06 14.75
C THR A 187 3.02 56.77 13.45
N SER A 188 2.45 57.96 13.28
CA SER A 188 2.80 58.92 12.24
C SER A 188 4.27 59.35 12.37
N THR A 189 4.98 59.36 11.26
CA THR A 189 5.95 60.42 10.98
C THR A 189 5.82 60.81 9.52
N ASP A 190 5.24 61.99 9.32
CA ASP A 190 5.37 62.80 8.12
C ASP A 190 6.82 62.83 7.65
N ASN A 191 7.01 62.66 6.35
CA ASN A 191 8.00 63.43 5.59
C ASN A 191 7.59 63.47 4.11
N ASP A 192 6.97 64.60 3.80
CA ASP A 192 7.13 65.40 2.58
C ASP A 192 7.95 64.79 1.43
N CYS A 193 7.31 64.62 0.27
CA CYS A 193 7.98 64.84 -1.01
C CYS A 193 6.95 65.08 -2.13
N GLY A 194 6.78 66.35 -2.47
CA GLY A 194 6.90 66.84 -3.85
C GLY A 194 6.01 66.20 -4.92
N ALA A 195 4.90 66.88 -5.21
CA ALA A 195 4.19 66.74 -6.48
C ALA A 195 5.10 67.01 -7.68
N THR A 196 5.06 66.15 -8.71
CA THR A 196 5.39 66.54 -10.09
C THR A 196 4.66 65.65 -11.10
N GLY A 197 3.91 66.31 -11.98
CA GLY A 197 3.78 65.91 -13.39
C GLY A 197 2.84 64.75 -13.72
N ASN A 198 1.55 65.05 -13.86
CA ASN A 198 0.69 64.28 -14.76
C ASN A 198 1.18 64.46 -16.20
N ASN A 199 1.47 63.36 -16.89
CA ASN A 199 1.14 63.05 -18.29
C ASN A 199 1.84 61.72 -18.62
N ASP A 200 1.11 60.59 -18.58
CA ASP A 200 1.38 59.29 -19.26
C ASP A 200 0.47 58.13 -18.73
N LEU A 201 -0.74 58.45 -18.25
CA LEU A 201 -1.62 57.47 -17.59
C LEU A 201 -2.34 56.43 -18.49
N PRO A 202 -2.52 56.61 -19.82
CA PRO A 202 -3.17 55.59 -20.65
C PRO A 202 -2.27 54.38 -20.95
N GLU A 203 -0.98 54.58 -21.22
CA GLU A 203 -0.10 53.52 -21.75
C GLU A 203 0.41 52.54 -20.68
N LEU A 204 0.51 52.99 -19.43
CA LEU A 204 0.90 52.13 -18.30
C LEU A 204 -0.25 51.23 -17.82
N LYS A 205 -1.50 51.69 -17.95
CA LYS A 205 -2.71 50.96 -17.56
C LYS A 205 -2.99 49.77 -18.50
N ASP A 206 -2.77 49.96 -19.79
CA ASP A 206 -2.92 48.88 -20.78
C ASP A 206 -1.82 47.81 -20.66
N LYS A 207 -0.58 48.19 -20.29
CA LYS A 207 0.51 47.23 -19.98
C LYS A 207 0.26 46.46 -18.68
N MET A 208 -0.24 47.14 -17.64
CA MET A 208 -0.62 46.49 -16.38
C MET A 208 -1.78 45.51 -16.57
N ASN A 209 -2.79 45.88 -17.36
CA ASN A 209 -3.91 45.01 -17.71
C ASN A 209 -3.46 43.79 -18.53
N LEU A 210 -2.56 43.97 -19.51
CA LEU A 210 -2.02 42.86 -20.31
C LEU A 210 -1.25 41.84 -19.45
N HIS A 211 -0.47 42.30 -18.45
CA HIS A 211 0.25 41.41 -17.54
C HIS A 211 -0.68 40.68 -16.56
N THR A 212 -1.71 41.34 -16.03
CA THR A 212 -2.74 40.70 -15.19
C THR A 212 -3.54 39.67 -15.99
N MET A 213 -3.88 39.98 -17.24
CA MET A 213 -4.57 39.06 -18.16
C MET A 213 -3.68 37.87 -18.55
N GLU A 214 -2.38 38.08 -18.80
CA GLU A 214 -1.45 36.98 -19.10
C GLU A 214 -1.21 36.09 -17.88
N HIS A 215 -1.16 36.67 -16.66
CA HIS A 215 -1.11 35.91 -15.42
C HIS A 215 -2.36 35.05 -15.21
N GLN A 216 -3.55 35.62 -15.43
CA GLN A 216 -4.82 34.87 -15.41
C GLN A 216 -4.83 33.73 -16.43
N ARG A 217 -4.32 33.98 -17.65
CA ARG A 217 -4.19 32.96 -18.70
C ARG A 217 -3.23 31.85 -18.31
N HIS A 218 -2.13 32.18 -17.63
CA HIS A 218 -1.19 31.21 -17.10
C HIS A 218 -1.84 30.33 -16.01
N ILE A 219 -2.58 30.93 -15.07
CA ILE A 219 -3.33 30.21 -14.04
C ILE A 219 -4.35 29.25 -14.68
N LEU A 220 -5.15 29.73 -15.64
CA LEU A 220 -6.13 28.88 -16.34
C LEU A 220 -5.45 27.70 -17.04
N ARG A 221 -4.32 27.93 -17.71
CA ARG A 221 -3.55 26.85 -18.36
C ARG A 221 -2.97 25.85 -17.36
N MET A 222 -2.60 26.31 -16.15
CA MET A 222 -2.19 25.41 -15.07
C MET A 222 -3.35 24.60 -14.53
N LEU A 223 -4.52 25.21 -14.34
CA LEU A 223 -5.74 24.54 -13.90
C LEU A 223 -6.22 23.50 -14.92
N GLU A 224 -6.20 23.82 -16.21
CA GLU A 224 -6.51 22.87 -17.29
C GLU A 224 -5.60 21.66 -17.26
N LYS A 225 -4.28 21.87 -17.12
CA LYS A 225 -3.31 20.77 -16.99
C LYS A 225 -3.48 19.94 -15.72
N SER A 226 -3.87 20.58 -14.62
CA SER A 226 -4.17 19.87 -13.37
C SER A 226 -5.45 19.06 -13.47
N LEU A 227 -6.50 19.60 -14.11
CA LEU A 227 -7.74 18.89 -14.39
C LEU A 227 -7.51 17.67 -15.31
N GLU A 228 -6.69 17.81 -16.35
CA GLU A 228 -6.35 16.68 -17.22
C GLU A 228 -5.66 15.54 -16.46
N ARG A 229 -4.74 15.89 -15.55
CA ARG A 229 -4.08 14.90 -14.67
C ARG A 229 -5.04 14.28 -13.67
N GLU A 230 -5.98 15.04 -13.14
CA GLU A 230 -7.01 14.56 -12.21
C GLU A 230 -7.91 13.53 -12.88
N ILE A 231 -8.38 13.82 -14.11
CA ILE A 231 -9.19 12.87 -14.90
C ILE A 231 -8.39 11.59 -15.22
N GLU A 232 -7.10 11.72 -15.56
CA GLU A 232 -6.25 10.54 -15.77
C GLU A 232 -6.07 9.73 -14.47
N PHE A 233 -5.97 10.40 -13.31
CA PHE A 233 -5.89 9.76 -12.02
C PHE A 233 -7.18 9.02 -11.67
N GLU A 234 -8.34 9.65 -11.83
CA GLU A 234 -9.66 9.04 -11.64
C GLU A 234 -9.84 7.79 -12.52
N LYS A 235 -9.39 7.88 -13.79
CA LYS A 235 -9.36 6.72 -14.69
C LYS A 235 -8.48 5.60 -14.14
N ARG A 236 -7.24 5.89 -13.71
CA ARG A 236 -6.35 4.87 -13.12
C ARG A 236 -6.94 4.24 -11.86
N VAL A 237 -7.61 5.03 -11.02
CA VAL A 237 -8.31 4.54 -9.83
C VAL A 237 -9.41 3.55 -10.25
N SER A 238 -10.26 3.91 -11.22
CA SER A 238 -11.32 3.02 -11.70
C SER A 238 -10.78 1.70 -12.31
N GLU A 239 -9.67 1.76 -13.07
CA GLU A 239 -8.98 0.57 -13.59
C GLU A 239 -8.42 -0.28 -12.45
N SER A 240 -7.86 0.35 -11.41
CA SER A 240 -7.34 -0.34 -10.22
C SER A 240 -8.46 -1.04 -9.45
N THR A 241 -9.59 -0.38 -9.21
CA THR A 241 -10.75 -0.97 -8.52
C THR A 241 -11.29 -2.18 -9.29
N GLN A 242 -11.36 -2.11 -10.63
CA GLN A 242 -11.77 -3.26 -11.44
C GLN A 242 -10.79 -4.44 -11.33
N ILE A 243 -9.49 -4.17 -11.27
CA ILE A 243 -8.46 -5.20 -11.08
C ILE A 243 -8.59 -5.82 -9.68
N GLU A 244 -8.81 -4.99 -8.65
CA GLU A 244 -9.02 -5.43 -7.27
C GLU A 244 -10.23 -6.37 -7.18
N GLU A 245 -11.39 -5.99 -7.71
CA GLU A 245 -12.58 -6.84 -7.75
C GLU A 245 -12.31 -8.18 -8.44
N ALA A 246 -11.59 -8.16 -9.57
CA ALA A 246 -11.22 -9.37 -10.30
C ALA A 246 -10.26 -10.27 -9.49
N LEU A 247 -9.32 -9.69 -8.74
CA LEU A 247 -8.43 -10.44 -7.85
C LEU A 247 -9.18 -11.04 -6.67
N THR A 248 -10.13 -10.32 -6.07
CA THR A 248 -10.97 -10.82 -4.98
C THR A 248 -11.82 -12.02 -5.44
N MET A 249 -12.41 -11.95 -6.64
CA MET A 249 -13.15 -13.09 -7.20
C MET A 249 -12.25 -14.30 -7.46
N ARG A 250 -11.01 -14.08 -7.93
CA ARG A 250 -10.03 -15.16 -8.14
C ARG A 250 -9.52 -15.74 -6.84
N LEU A 251 -9.33 -14.93 -5.80
CA LEU A 251 -8.93 -15.37 -4.48
C LEU A 251 -9.99 -16.29 -3.89
N HIS A 252 -11.27 -15.88 -3.88
CA HIS A 252 -12.36 -16.72 -3.41
C HIS A 252 -12.47 -18.05 -4.20
N ALA A 253 -12.27 -18.01 -5.52
CA ALA A 253 -12.24 -19.24 -6.32
C ALA A 253 -11.09 -20.17 -5.92
N ALA A 254 -9.88 -19.63 -5.71
CA ALA A 254 -8.72 -20.40 -5.27
C ALA A 254 -8.88 -20.95 -3.84
N GLU A 255 -9.46 -20.18 -2.93
CA GLU A 255 -9.79 -20.64 -1.57
C GLU A 255 -10.75 -21.83 -1.61
N GLN A 256 -11.78 -21.78 -2.46
CA GLN A 256 -12.71 -22.89 -2.63
C GLN A 256 -12.04 -24.14 -3.23
N GLU A 257 -11.10 -23.97 -4.16
CA GLU A 257 -10.30 -25.08 -4.72
C GLU A 257 -9.41 -25.73 -3.65
N VAL A 258 -8.79 -24.92 -2.77
CA VAL A 258 -7.98 -25.43 -1.65
C VAL A 258 -8.84 -26.25 -0.70
N ILE A 259 -10.02 -25.77 -0.32
CA ILE A 259 -10.95 -26.51 0.57
C ILE A 259 -11.31 -27.88 -0.03
N LEU A 260 -11.62 -27.93 -1.33
CA LEU A 260 -11.94 -29.19 -1.99
C LEU A 260 -10.75 -30.15 -2.04
N ALA A 261 -9.54 -29.62 -2.27
CA ALA A 261 -8.32 -30.42 -2.23
C ALA A 261 -8.01 -30.93 -0.82
N GLU A 262 -8.23 -30.11 0.22
CA GLU A 262 -8.10 -30.52 1.62
C GLU A 262 -9.05 -31.67 1.98
N GLU A 263 -10.31 -31.59 1.54
CA GLU A 263 -11.28 -32.67 1.74
C GLU A 263 -10.85 -33.97 1.03
N GLU A 264 -10.39 -33.89 -0.22
CA GLU A 264 -9.89 -35.05 -0.96
C GLU A 264 -8.65 -35.66 -0.27
N THR A 265 -7.72 -34.84 0.20
CA THR A 265 -6.53 -35.31 0.90
C THR A 265 -6.88 -35.96 2.25
N ALA A 266 -7.86 -35.44 2.98
CA ALA A 266 -8.35 -36.05 4.21
C ALA A 266 -8.93 -37.46 3.95
N ILE A 267 -9.77 -37.61 2.92
CA ILE A 267 -10.38 -38.90 2.54
C ILE A 267 -9.31 -39.92 2.11
N THR A 268 -8.29 -39.48 1.37
CA THR A 268 -7.22 -40.38 0.93
C THR A 268 -6.32 -40.80 2.09
N LEU A 269 -6.08 -39.92 3.05
CA LEU A 269 -5.35 -40.23 4.28
C LEU A 269 -6.09 -41.25 5.16
N GLU A 270 -7.41 -41.10 5.32
CA GLU A 270 -8.24 -42.06 6.06
C GLU A 270 -8.13 -43.46 5.44
N LYS A 271 -8.33 -43.57 4.12
CA LYS A 271 -8.17 -44.84 3.38
C LYS A 271 -6.77 -45.44 3.50
N LEU A 272 -5.73 -44.60 3.58
CA LEU A 272 -4.36 -45.05 3.77
C LEU A 272 -4.18 -45.68 5.17
N TYR A 273 -4.74 -45.07 6.21
CA TYR A 273 -4.69 -45.64 7.56
C TYR A 273 -5.46 -46.97 7.66
N GLU A 274 -6.62 -47.08 7.01
CA GLU A 274 -7.36 -48.35 6.93
C GLU A 274 -6.55 -49.45 6.22
N ALA A 275 -5.85 -49.10 5.13
CA ALA A 275 -4.98 -50.00 4.40
C ALA A 275 -3.76 -50.42 5.23
N ASP A 276 -3.12 -49.50 5.96
CA ASP A 276 -2.00 -49.79 6.85
C ASP A 276 -2.43 -50.70 8.02
N HIS A 277 -3.59 -50.43 8.62
CA HIS A 277 -4.17 -51.28 9.64
C HIS A 277 -4.42 -52.71 9.12
N SER A 278 -5.01 -52.82 7.93
CA SER A 278 -5.25 -54.11 7.26
C SER A 278 -3.94 -54.85 6.94
N SER A 279 -2.92 -54.13 6.47
CA SER A 279 -1.57 -54.67 6.22
C SER A 279 -0.94 -55.22 7.51
N LYS A 280 -1.06 -54.50 8.62
CA LYS A 280 -0.56 -54.93 9.92
C LYS A 280 -1.23 -56.21 10.41
N ILE A 281 -2.56 -56.32 10.27
CA ILE A 281 -3.29 -57.55 10.58
C ILE A 281 -2.77 -58.72 9.74
N LEU A 282 -2.61 -58.52 8.42
CA LEU A 282 -2.10 -59.56 7.52
C LEU A 282 -0.67 -59.98 7.88
N MET A 283 0.19 -59.03 8.26
CA MET A 283 1.55 -59.32 8.71
C MET A 283 1.55 -60.15 10.00
N GLU A 284 0.69 -59.84 10.96
CA GLU A 284 0.59 -60.64 12.20
C GLU A 284 0.07 -62.06 11.92
N ILE A 285 -0.94 -62.20 11.05
CA ILE A 285 -1.41 -63.52 10.59
C ILE A 285 -0.29 -64.29 9.88
N SER A 286 0.51 -63.63 9.03
CA SER A 286 1.61 -64.28 8.32
C SER A 286 2.71 -64.74 9.27
N LYS A 287 3.02 -63.94 10.30
CA LYS A 287 3.96 -64.33 11.36
C LYS A 287 3.45 -65.54 12.14
N GLU A 288 2.17 -65.56 12.52
CA GLU A 288 1.55 -66.69 13.21
C GLU A 288 1.62 -67.97 12.36
N LEU A 289 1.24 -67.89 11.08
CA LEU A 289 1.30 -69.01 10.15
C LEU A 289 2.72 -69.53 9.97
N MET A 290 3.71 -68.63 9.83
CA MET A 290 5.12 -69.01 9.73
C MET A 290 5.60 -69.70 11.02
N GLY A 291 5.13 -69.26 12.18
CA GLY A 291 5.37 -69.94 13.46
C GLY A 291 4.82 -71.37 13.46
N LYS A 292 3.56 -71.54 13.03
CA LYS A 292 2.92 -72.87 12.90
C LYS A 292 3.68 -73.78 11.92
N ILE A 293 4.08 -73.26 10.76
CA ILE A 293 4.87 -74.04 9.77
C ILE A 293 6.22 -74.47 10.36
N LYS A 294 6.93 -73.57 11.06
CA LYS A 294 8.20 -73.90 11.71
C LYS A 294 8.07 -74.95 12.81
N VAL A 295 6.92 -75.03 13.49
CA VAL A 295 6.63 -76.06 14.49
C VAL A 295 6.30 -77.41 13.83
N VAL A 296 5.59 -77.41 12.69
CA VAL A 296 5.19 -78.63 11.96
C VAL A 296 6.32 -79.20 11.08
N GLN A 297 7.25 -78.36 10.61
CA GLN A 297 8.40 -78.76 9.78
C GLN A 297 9.32 -79.83 10.42
N PRO A 298 9.73 -79.73 11.71
CA PRO A 298 10.55 -80.77 12.34
C PRO A 298 9.79 -82.08 12.63
N ASP A 299 8.45 -82.05 12.72
CA ASP A 299 7.63 -83.27 12.89
C ASP A 299 7.44 -84.04 11.57
N LEU A 300 7.52 -83.35 10.41
CA LEU A 300 7.43 -83.97 9.08
C LEU A 300 8.75 -84.61 8.60
N GLU A 301 9.91 -84.20 9.13
CA GLU A 301 11.18 -84.88 8.85
C GLU A 301 11.35 -86.21 9.62
N ASN A 302 10.47 -86.51 10.59
CA ASN A 302 10.56 -87.71 11.43
C ASN A 302 9.37 -88.68 11.35
N GLN A 303 8.38 -88.48 10.46
CA GLN A 303 7.20 -89.34 10.45
C GLN A 303 6.80 -89.86 9.07
N GLU A 304 7.46 -90.96 8.68
CA GLU A 304 6.76 -92.05 8.01
C GLU A 304 5.68 -92.58 8.96
N THR A 305 4.41 -92.21 8.74
CA THR A 305 3.18 -93.03 8.92
C THR A 305 1.94 -92.15 9.20
N SER A 306 1.01 -92.08 8.24
CA SER A 306 -0.46 -92.15 8.45
C SER A 306 -1.23 -91.61 7.24
N LYS A 307 -1.78 -92.52 6.42
CA LYS A 307 -2.40 -92.23 5.11
C LYS A 307 -3.88 -91.81 5.16
N LEU A 308 -4.47 -91.49 6.32
CA LEU A 308 -5.88 -91.07 6.40
C LEU A 308 -6.09 -89.59 6.79
N ALA A 309 -5.21 -89.02 7.61
CA ALA A 309 -5.25 -87.59 7.96
C ALA A 309 -4.70 -86.68 6.85
N GLY A 310 -3.72 -87.18 6.08
CA GLY A 310 -3.11 -86.45 4.97
C GLY A 310 -4.05 -86.18 3.79
N GLN A 311 -5.11 -86.98 3.59
CA GLN A 311 -6.08 -86.74 2.53
C GLN A 311 -6.99 -85.53 2.82
N LYS A 312 -7.42 -85.35 4.07
CA LYS A 312 -8.24 -84.20 4.47
C LYS A 312 -7.41 -82.91 4.48
N ALA A 313 -6.19 -82.98 5.00
CA ALA A 313 -5.24 -81.86 4.96
C ALA A 313 -4.87 -81.47 3.51
N ASN A 314 -4.66 -82.44 2.61
CA ASN A 314 -4.43 -82.14 1.19
C ASN A 314 -5.64 -81.51 0.52
N MET A 315 -6.87 -81.89 0.88
CA MET A 315 -8.09 -81.29 0.31
C MET A 315 -8.29 -79.84 0.79
N GLU A 316 -8.05 -79.57 2.07
CA GLU A 316 -8.07 -78.22 2.64
C GLU A 316 -6.94 -77.35 2.07
N MET A 317 -5.76 -77.93 1.86
CA MET A 317 -4.64 -77.25 1.23
C MET A 317 -4.89 -76.96 -0.27
N ASP A 318 -5.53 -77.88 -1.00
CA ASP A 318 -5.90 -77.63 -2.41
C ASP A 318 -6.97 -76.54 -2.56
N ASN A 319 -7.90 -76.46 -1.61
CA ASN A 319 -8.91 -75.40 -1.57
C ASN A 319 -8.31 -74.02 -1.24
N THR A 320 -7.38 -73.95 -0.27
CA THR A 320 -6.69 -72.69 0.04
C THR A 320 -5.77 -72.26 -1.09
N VAL A 321 -5.10 -73.20 -1.78
CA VAL A 321 -4.31 -72.90 -2.98
C VAL A 321 -5.18 -72.34 -4.11
N LYS A 322 -6.39 -72.88 -4.31
CA LYS A 322 -7.35 -72.35 -5.29
C LYS A 322 -7.84 -70.93 -4.93
N ASP A 323 -8.18 -70.69 -3.67
CA ASP A 323 -8.59 -69.36 -3.19
C ASP A 323 -7.45 -68.33 -3.36
N LEU A 324 -6.23 -68.70 -2.95
CA LEU A 324 -5.06 -67.85 -3.11
C LEU A 324 -4.76 -67.55 -4.58
N LYS A 325 -4.90 -68.52 -5.49
CA LYS A 325 -4.77 -68.28 -6.93
C LYS A 325 -5.81 -67.29 -7.44
N ALA A 326 -7.07 -67.42 -7.02
CA ALA A 326 -8.12 -66.47 -7.43
C ALA A 326 -7.82 -65.05 -6.93
N ARG A 327 -7.33 -64.91 -5.69
CA ARG A 327 -6.93 -63.63 -5.12
C ARG A 327 -5.71 -63.01 -5.81
N ILE A 328 -4.74 -63.82 -6.23
CA ILE A 328 -3.58 -63.37 -7.02
C ILE A 328 -4.05 -62.80 -8.36
N VAL A 329 -4.92 -63.52 -9.08
CA VAL A 329 -5.44 -63.04 -10.38
C VAL A 329 -6.22 -61.73 -10.23
N GLU A 330 -7.01 -61.56 -9.17
CA GLU A 330 -7.71 -60.31 -8.91
C GLU A 330 -6.75 -59.17 -8.52
N ALA A 331 -5.68 -59.48 -7.78
CA ALA A 331 -4.64 -58.51 -7.45
C ALA A 331 -3.85 -58.07 -8.70
N GLU A 332 -3.49 -59.00 -9.58
CA GLU A 332 -2.85 -58.73 -10.87
C GLU A 332 -3.73 -57.83 -11.75
N ARG A 333 -5.03 -58.13 -11.85
CA ARG A 333 -5.98 -57.29 -12.59
C ARG A 333 -6.07 -55.87 -12.02
N LYS A 334 -6.05 -55.72 -10.70
CA LYS A 334 -6.03 -54.40 -10.03
C LYS A 334 -4.72 -53.66 -10.30
N ALA A 335 -3.59 -54.36 -10.28
CA ALA A 335 -2.28 -53.80 -10.61
C ALA A 335 -2.22 -53.32 -12.07
N GLU A 336 -2.66 -54.13 -13.03
CA GLU A 336 -2.75 -53.73 -14.45
C GLU A 336 -3.63 -52.49 -14.65
N ASN A 337 -4.78 -52.43 -13.96
CA ASN A 337 -5.66 -51.27 -14.03
C ASN A 337 -5.00 -50.00 -13.43
N ALA A 338 -4.25 -50.14 -12.34
CA ALA A 338 -3.50 -49.04 -11.76
C ALA A 338 -2.37 -48.57 -12.68
N GLU A 339 -1.64 -49.48 -13.31
CA GLU A 339 -0.62 -49.15 -14.32
C GLU A 339 -1.22 -48.41 -15.52
N ALA A 340 -2.38 -48.84 -16.01
CA ALA A 340 -3.07 -48.18 -17.11
C ALA A 340 -3.45 -46.74 -16.76
N LYS A 341 -3.96 -46.51 -15.54
CA LYS A 341 -4.25 -45.16 -15.03
C LYS A 341 -3.00 -44.29 -14.89
N LEU A 342 -1.89 -44.84 -14.38
CA LEU A 342 -0.62 -44.13 -14.28
C LEU A 342 -0.07 -43.72 -15.65
N ARG A 343 -0.16 -44.60 -16.66
CA ARG A 343 0.24 -44.26 -18.04
C ARG A 343 -0.60 -43.11 -18.60
N LEU A 344 -1.91 -43.11 -18.34
CA LEU A 344 -2.82 -42.06 -18.79
C LEU A 344 -2.52 -40.72 -18.08
N LEU A 345 -2.30 -40.74 -16.77
CA LEU A 345 -1.91 -39.57 -15.98
C LEU A 345 -0.56 -38.99 -16.43
N THR A 346 0.41 -39.86 -16.73
CA THR A 346 1.72 -39.44 -17.26
C THR A 346 1.56 -38.74 -18.61
N LYS A 347 0.67 -39.25 -19.48
CA LYS A 347 0.38 -38.62 -20.77
C LYS A 347 -0.25 -37.23 -20.59
N THR A 348 -1.26 -37.10 -19.73
CA THR A 348 -1.93 -35.82 -19.47
C THR A 348 -0.99 -34.80 -18.81
N SER A 349 -0.11 -35.25 -17.90
CA SER A 349 0.93 -34.40 -17.30
C SER A 349 1.88 -33.82 -18.34
N ASN A 350 2.31 -34.62 -19.32
CA ASN A 350 3.19 -34.15 -20.40
C ASN A 350 2.48 -33.17 -21.34
N GLU A 351 1.19 -33.40 -21.65
CA GLU A 351 0.37 -32.48 -22.44
C GLU A 351 0.18 -31.13 -21.71
N LEU A 352 -0.08 -31.17 -20.40
CA LEU A 352 -0.18 -29.97 -19.56
C LEU A 352 1.13 -29.19 -19.53
N LYS A 353 2.27 -29.88 -19.41
CA LYS A 353 3.60 -29.25 -19.47
C LYS A 353 3.83 -28.53 -20.80
N SER A 354 3.50 -29.18 -21.93
CA SER A 354 3.61 -28.55 -23.25
C SER A 354 2.68 -27.35 -23.41
N SER A 355 1.47 -27.42 -22.85
CA SER A 355 0.53 -26.28 -22.82
C SER A 355 1.09 -25.11 -22.00
N SER A 356 1.63 -25.40 -20.81
CA SER A 356 2.26 -24.42 -19.93
C SER A 356 3.44 -23.70 -20.61
N GLU A 357 4.33 -24.45 -21.28
CA GLU A 357 5.43 -23.87 -22.06
C GLU A 357 4.93 -22.92 -23.17
N LYS A 358 3.81 -23.25 -23.83
CA LYS A 358 3.19 -22.37 -24.83
C LYS A 358 2.62 -21.10 -24.20
N VAL A 359 1.99 -21.20 -23.01
CA VAL A 359 1.48 -20.05 -22.27
C VAL A 359 2.62 -19.09 -21.92
N VAL A 360 3.73 -19.60 -21.37
CA VAL A 360 4.91 -18.79 -21.04
C VAL A 360 5.47 -18.08 -22.30
N LEU A 361 5.51 -18.77 -23.44
CA LEU A 361 5.95 -18.16 -24.70
C LEU A 361 5.00 -17.04 -25.16
N LEU A 362 3.69 -17.24 -25.04
CA LEU A 362 2.68 -16.23 -25.39
C LEU A 362 2.73 -15.03 -24.45
N GLU A 363 2.90 -15.24 -23.15
CA GLU A 363 3.09 -14.16 -22.18
C GLU A 363 4.33 -13.32 -22.48
N LYS A 364 5.44 -13.97 -22.85
CA LYS A 364 6.65 -13.25 -23.28
C LYS A 364 6.39 -12.40 -24.51
N LYS A 365 5.74 -12.96 -25.54
CA LYS A 365 5.36 -12.21 -26.75
C LYS A 365 4.43 -11.03 -26.43
N LEU A 366 3.50 -11.21 -25.50
CA LEU A 366 2.59 -10.15 -25.05
C LEU A 366 3.36 -9.01 -24.35
N ARG A 367 4.32 -9.33 -23.46
CA ARG A 367 5.19 -8.34 -22.83
C ARG A 367 6.00 -7.56 -23.87
N ASP A 368 6.61 -8.25 -24.83
CA ASP A 368 7.39 -7.60 -25.89
C ASP A 368 6.51 -6.68 -26.77
N ALA A 369 5.30 -7.12 -27.11
CA ALA A 369 4.33 -6.31 -27.86
C ALA A 369 3.90 -5.06 -27.07
N LYS A 370 3.67 -5.20 -25.76
CA LYS A 370 3.32 -4.08 -24.86
C LYS A 370 4.44 -3.05 -24.79
N ILE A 371 5.71 -3.48 -24.70
CA ILE A 371 6.88 -2.59 -24.73
C ILE A 371 6.97 -1.86 -26.07
N LYS A 372 6.85 -2.57 -27.19
CA LYS A 372 6.84 -1.96 -28.54
C LYS A 372 5.71 -0.94 -28.71
N LEU A 373 4.53 -1.22 -28.16
CA LEU A 373 3.41 -0.29 -28.19
C LEU A 373 3.72 0.99 -27.39
N LYS A 374 4.29 0.86 -26.17
CA LYS A 374 4.71 2.00 -25.34
C LYS A 374 5.75 2.87 -26.06
N GLN A 375 6.75 2.23 -26.69
CA GLN A 375 7.76 2.93 -27.49
C GLN A 375 7.14 3.66 -28.68
N ASN A 376 6.24 3.02 -29.44
CA ASN A 376 5.55 3.67 -30.55
C ASN A 376 4.63 4.81 -30.09
N LYS A 377 3.97 4.68 -28.94
CA LYS A 377 3.18 5.76 -28.33
C LYS A 377 4.07 6.96 -28.00
N SER A 378 5.20 6.74 -27.33
CA SER A 378 6.18 7.80 -27.06
C SER A 378 6.70 8.46 -28.34
N ARG A 379 6.97 7.66 -29.38
CA ARG A 379 7.47 8.15 -30.68
C ARG A 379 6.41 8.97 -31.44
N ARG A 380 5.14 8.58 -31.34
CA ARG A 380 4.02 9.36 -31.88
C ARG A 380 3.85 10.68 -31.13
N ASN A 381 3.86 10.65 -29.81
CA ASN A 381 3.79 11.87 -29.00
C ASN A 381 4.94 12.84 -29.31
N SER A 382 6.16 12.33 -29.53
CA SER A 382 7.28 13.19 -29.95
C SER A 382 7.11 13.76 -31.36
N LEU A 383 6.45 13.03 -32.27
CA LEU A 383 6.19 13.51 -33.63
C LEU A 383 5.09 14.59 -33.63
N GLU A 384 4.01 14.39 -32.87
CA GLU A 384 2.94 15.38 -32.68
C GLU A 384 3.49 16.68 -32.06
N ASN A 385 4.45 16.58 -31.13
CA ASN A 385 5.14 17.74 -30.58
C ASN A 385 5.99 18.49 -31.62
N MET A 386 6.63 17.77 -32.55
CA MET A 386 7.39 18.38 -33.65
C MET A 386 6.47 19.01 -34.70
N ASP A 387 5.35 18.37 -35.05
CA ASP A 387 4.36 18.93 -35.97
C ASP A 387 3.69 20.19 -35.40
N SER A 388 3.39 20.22 -34.09
CA SER A 388 2.91 21.42 -33.40
C SER A 388 3.93 22.57 -33.45
N MET A 389 5.22 22.26 -33.30
CA MET A 389 6.31 23.24 -33.42
C MET A 389 6.48 23.76 -34.85
N VAL A 390 6.36 22.89 -35.87
CA VAL A 390 6.43 23.27 -37.29
C VAL A 390 5.23 24.14 -37.70
N VAL A 391 4.02 23.82 -37.23
CA VAL A 391 2.82 24.64 -37.46
C VAL A 391 2.97 26.03 -36.83
N MET A 392 3.54 26.13 -35.62
CA MET A 392 3.87 27.43 -35.02
C MET A 392 4.92 28.21 -35.82
N MET A 393 5.96 27.55 -36.33
CA MET A 393 6.99 28.22 -37.14
C MET A 393 6.47 28.75 -38.49
N VAL A 394 5.60 27.99 -39.17
CA VAL A 394 4.96 28.43 -40.43
C VAL A 394 3.93 29.55 -40.18
N GLY A 395 3.23 29.51 -39.05
CA GLY A 395 2.36 30.61 -38.60
C GLY A 395 3.13 31.91 -38.34
N VAL A 396 4.30 31.83 -37.69
CA VAL A 396 5.17 33.00 -37.43
C VAL A 396 5.77 33.55 -38.74
N ALA A 397 6.12 32.68 -39.69
CA ALA A 397 6.63 33.12 -41.00
C ALA A 397 5.56 33.84 -41.84
N SER A 398 4.27 33.47 -41.72
CA SER A 398 3.18 34.20 -42.40
C SER A 398 2.84 35.53 -41.73
N VAL A 399 3.08 35.69 -40.43
CA VAL A 399 2.88 36.98 -39.74
C VAL A 399 4.07 37.93 -39.99
N ALA A 400 5.27 37.41 -40.19
CA ALA A 400 6.46 38.21 -40.53
C ALA A 400 6.46 38.73 -41.98
N SER A 401 5.65 38.17 -42.90
CA SER A 401 5.59 38.63 -44.30
C SER A 401 4.49 39.68 -44.59
N VAL A 402 3.68 40.06 -43.60
CA VAL A 402 2.56 41.02 -43.79
C VAL A 402 2.87 42.40 -43.21
N ALA A 403 4.04 42.58 -42.59
CA ALA A 403 4.40 43.83 -41.90
C ALA A 403 5.25 44.84 -42.71
N ASP A 404 5.68 44.52 -43.94
CA ASP A 404 6.63 45.36 -44.70
C ASP A 404 6.06 46.09 -45.93
N ASP A 405 4.76 46.02 -46.21
CA ASP A 405 4.15 46.66 -47.40
C ASP A 405 3.45 48.01 -47.13
N TYR A 406 4.03 48.83 -46.26
CA TYR A 406 3.65 50.25 -46.12
C TYR A 406 4.89 51.13 -46.17
N TYR A 407 5.39 51.44 -47.37
CA TYR A 407 5.96 52.74 -47.78
C TYR A 407 6.55 52.62 -49.20
N ALA A 408 5.72 52.79 -50.22
CA ALA A 408 6.20 53.10 -51.57
C ALA A 408 5.30 54.15 -52.23
N ILE A 409 5.77 55.39 -52.18
CA ILE A 409 5.21 56.59 -52.82
C ILE A 409 5.33 56.47 -54.36
N PRO A 410 4.44 57.11 -55.15
CA PRO A 410 4.30 56.84 -56.59
C PRO A 410 5.20 57.71 -57.49
N ARG A 411 5.52 57.12 -58.65
CA ARG A 411 5.69 57.72 -60.00
C ARG A 411 6.89 58.64 -60.31
N PHE A 412 7.52 58.30 -61.44
CA PHE A 412 7.76 59.10 -62.66
C PHE A 412 9.22 59.04 -63.14
N LEU A 413 9.50 58.22 -64.15
CA LEU A 413 9.88 58.62 -65.52
C LEU A 413 10.13 57.38 -66.39
#